data_AF-A0A3D0DLY5-F1
#
_entry.id   AF-A0A3D0DLY5-F1
#
_cell.length_a   1.000
_cell.length_b   1.000
_cell.length_c   1.000
_cell.angle_alpha   90.00
_cell.angle_beta   90.00
_cell.angle_gamma   90.00
#
_symmetry.space_group_name_H-M   'P 1'
#
loop_
_entity.id
_entity.type
_entity.pdbx_description
1 polymer ?
#
loop_
_entity_poly.entity_id
_entity_poly.type
_entity_poly.pdbx_seq_one_letter_code
_entity_poly.pdbx_strand_id
1 'polypeptide(L)'
;MQKKFFIISLVILFGILGVLIFIGIRSSVRNNDLVSNSDYPFRYVMKEGNLVITLDGHKTPKLKWEAEIQNTGVVQVFQKGKEFRGKAKFIVTPVGAGSTRVNFVRSVDIAGTKVDVATVTVPVYISDAMGVNSLSTLENPYLVKGPDVIGETTANPVIINNSVLGNQVDATPETENAPGTIKGDIFFANGKGDWILESLDGNTDFEFYNDGIKDYAVVKKSAKTNNNQNLSEGALVKNAEIALSSQSLKITRKLKAEFRGDGTVRLSLIASE
;
A
#
# COMPACT_ATOMS: atom_id res chain seq x y z
N MET A 1 -50.84 -32.76 34.18
CA MET A 1 -50.05 -32.62 32.93
C MET A 1 -49.53 -31.20 32.67
N GLN A 2 -50.22 -30.14 33.08
CA GLN A 2 -49.84 -28.74 32.76
C GLN A 2 -48.45 -28.28 33.24
N LYS A 3 -47.96 -28.74 34.41
CA LYS A 3 -46.63 -28.33 34.93
C LYS A 3 -45.45 -28.79 34.06
N LYS A 4 -45.56 -29.95 33.39
CA LYS A 4 -44.50 -30.47 32.51
C LYS A 4 -44.44 -29.70 31.18
N PHE A 5 -45.60 -29.29 30.65
CA PHE A 5 -45.67 -28.44 29.45
C PHE A 5 -45.12 -27.04 29.68
N PHE A 6 -45.32 -26.48 30.87
CA PHE A 6 -44.77 -25.16 31.23
C PHE A 6 -43.24 -25.15 31.26
N ILE A 7 -42.62 -26.19 31.83
CA ILE A 7 -41.15 -26.32 31.89
C ILE A 7 -40.55 -26.49 30.50
N ILE A 8 -41.16 -27.31 29.64
CA ILE A 8 -40.68 -27.52 28.27
C ILE A 8 -40.77 -26.23 27.45
N SER A 9 -41.86 -25.47 27.59
CA SER A 9 -42.03 -24.18 26.90
C SER A 9 -41.01 -23.14 27.36
N LEU A 10 -40.66 -23.11 28.65
CA LEU A 10 -39.65 -22.22 29.21
C LEU A 10 -38.24 -22.53 28.66
N VAL A 11 -37.86 -23.81 28.58
CA VAL A 11 -36.56 -24.22 28.05
C VAL A 11 -36.42 -23.87 26.56
N ILE A 12 -37.49 -24.03 25.77
CA ILE A 12 -37.49 -23.65 24.35
C ILE A 12 -37.33 -22.12 24.22
N LEU A 13 -38.02 -21.34 25.05
CA LEU A 13 -37.93 -19.87 25.02
C LEU A 13 -36.51 -19.38 25.33
N PHE A 14 -35.86 -19.92 26.37
CA PHE A 14 -34.47 -19.58 26.69
C PHE A 14 -33.48 -20.09 25.62
N GLY A 15 -33.76 -21.22 24.98
CA GLY A 15 -32.99 -21.71 23.84
C GLY A 15 -33.02 -20.75 22.66
N ILE A 16 -34.21 -20.26 22.29
CA ILE A 16 -34.39 -19.28 21.21
C ILE A 16 -33.71 -17.95 21.57
N LEU A 17 -33.86 -17.47 22.81
CA LEU A 17 -33.23 -16.24 23.27
C LEU A 17 -31.69 -16.34 23.23
N GLY A 18 -31.13 -17.49 23.64
CA GLY A 18 -29.69 -17.75 23.55
C GLY A 18 -29.16 -17.76 22.11
N VAL A 19 -29.91 -18.34 21.17
CA VAL A 19 -29.56 -18.34 19.74
C VAL A 19 -29.63 -16.92 19.15
N LEU A 20 -30.66 -16.14 19.49
CA LEU A 20 -30.79 -14.75 19.03
C LEU A 20 -29.68 -13.84 19.56
N ILE A 21 -29.28 -13.99 20.83
CA ILE A 21 -28.14 -13.27 21.41
C ILE A 21 -26.84 -13.68 20.71
N PHE A 22 -26.65 -14.98 20.44
CA PHE A 22 -25.45 -15.48 19.75
C PHE A 22 -25.37 -14.97 18.30
N ILE A 23 -26.48 -14.91 17.58
CA ILE A 23 -26.56 -14.34 16.23
C ILE A 23 -26.31 -12.82 16.26
N GLY A 24 -26.88 -12.10 17.24
CA GLY A 24 -26.68 -10.66 17.43
C GLY A 24 -25.23 -10.28 17.73
N ILE A 25 -24.54 -11.04 18.59
CA ILE A 25 -23.11 -10.81 18.90
C ILE A 25 -22.23 -11.12 17.68
N ARG A 26 -22.58 -12.14 16.89
CA ARG A 26 -21.79 -12.51 15.68
C ARG A 26 -22.00 -11.53 14.52
N SER A 27 -23.17 -10.89 14.44
CA SER A 27 -23.51 -9.90 13.41
C SER A 27 -22.88 -8.52 13.64
N SER A 28 -22.42 -8.19 14.85
CA SER A 28 -21.85 -6.87 15.15
C SER A 28 -20.37 -6.71 14.77
N VAL A 29 -19.73 -7.76 14.25
CA VAL A 29 -18.39 -7.64 13.67
C VAL A 29 -18.56 -7.08 12.26
N ARG A 30 -18.73 -5.75 12.15
CA ARG A 30 -18.53 -5.05 10.87
C ARG A 30 -17.07 -5.25 10.46
N ASN A 31 -16.82 -6.23 9.60
CA ASN A 31 -15.54 -6.37 8.92
C ASN A 31 -15.45 -5.19 7.93
N ASN A 32 -14.72 -4.15 8.31
CA ASN A 32 -14.44 -3.03 7.43
C ASN A 32 -13.20 -3.40 6.59
N ASP A 33 -13.42 -4.11 5.49
CA ASP A 33 -12.39 -4.32 4.46
C ASP A 33 -12.26 -3.01 3.66
N LEU A 34 -11.37 -2.11 4.09
CA LEU A 34 -11.28 -0.77 3.50
C LEU A 34 -10.56 -0.77 2.13
N VAL A 35 -9.75 -1.77 1.81
CA VAL A 35 -8.96 -1.79 0.56
C VAL A 35 -8.70 -3.22 0.04
N SER A 36 -9.73 -3.99 -0.30
CA SER A 36 -9.57 -5.39 -0.77
C SER A 36 -8.84 -5.55 -2.11
N ASN A 37 -8.86 -4.51 -2.96
CA ASN A 37 -8.37 -4.58 -4.34
C ASN A 37 -6.93 -4.06 -4.53
N SER A 38 -6.23 -3.78 -3.42
CA SER A 38 -4.84 -3.34 -3.45
C SER A 38 -3.86 -4.53 -3.52
N ASP A 39 -2.62 -4.27 -3.91
CA ASP A 39 -1.49 -5.18 -3.70
C ASP A 39 -1.19 -5.43 -2.22
N TYR A 40 -1.68 -4.52 -1.36
CA TYR A 40 -1.51 -4.52 0.09
C TYR A 40 -2.85 -4.38 0.82
N PRO A 41 -3.76 -5.37 0.71
CA PRO A 41 -5.04 -5.25 1.37
C PRO A 41 -4.87 -5.31 2.89
N PHE A 42 -5.74 -4.59 3.60
CA PHE A 42 -5.80 -4.65 5.04
C PHE A 42 -7.23 -4.63 5.56
N ARG A 43 -7.39 -5.14 6.76
CA ARG A 43 -8.65 -5.15 7.52
C ARG A 43 -8.38 -4.82 8.96
N TYR A 44 -9.35 -4.21 9.63
CA TYR A 44 -9.27 -3.96 11.07
C TYR A 44 -10.60 -4.22 11.76
N VAL A 45 -10.53 -4.59 13.03
CA VAL A 45 -11.68 -4.80 13.90
C VAL A 45 -11.38 -4.31 15.31
N MET A 46 -12.39 -3.76 15.97
CA MET A 46 -12.35 -3.48 17.40
C MET A 46 -12.66 -4.76 18.17
N LYS A 47 -11.76 -5.18 19.06
CA LYS A 47 -11.94 -6.38 19.90
C LYS A 47 -11.38 -6.14 21.29
N GLU A 48 -12.23 -6.32 22.31
CA GLU A 48 -11.82 -6.24 23.73
C GLU A 48 -11.09 -4.91 24.05
N GLY A 49 -11.61 -3.78 23.55
CA GLY A 49 -11.01 -2.45 23.74
C GLY A 49 -9.75 -2.16 22.92
N ASN A 50 -9.28 -3.13 22.12
CA ASN A 50 -8.12 -3.00 21.26
C ASN A 50 -8.53 -2.87 19.79
N LEU A 51 -7.68 -2.21 18.99
CA LEU A 51 -7.75 -2.28 17.55
C LEU A 51 -6.87 -3.44 17.07
N VAL A 52 -7.46 -4.36 16.34
CA VAL A 52 -6.77 -5.50 15.75
C VAL A 52 -6.74 -5.32 14.24
N ILE A 53 -5.55 -5.07 13.69
CA ILE A 53 -5.34 -4.89 12.25
C ILE A 53 -4.63 -6.11 11.66
N THR A 54 -5.08 -6.55 10.50
CA THR A 54 -4.42 -7.58 9.68
C THR A 54 -4.00 -6.94 8.38
N LEU A 55 -2.71 -7.02 8.08
CA LEU A 55 -2.08 -6.52 6.87
C LEU A 55 -1.70 -7.70 5.99
N ASP A 56 -1.89 -7.58 4.69
CA ASP A 56 -1.54 -8.61 3.72
C ASP A 56 -0.57 -8.03 2.69
N GLY A 57 0.65 -8.56 2.68
CA GLY A 57 1.69 -8.25 1.70
C GLY A 57 2.11 -9.47 0.89
N HIS A 58 1.18 -10.40 0.61
CA HIS A 58 1.50 -11.66 -0.08
C HIS A 58 2.17 -11.48 -1.44
N LYS A 59 1.98 -10.33 -2.11
CA LYS A 59 2.66 -10.00 -3.38
C LYS A 59 4.15 -9.67 -3.20
N THR A 60 4.58 -9.30 -2.00
CA THR A 60 5.99 -9.06 -1.66
C THR A 60 6.40 -9.86 -0.42
N PRO A 61 6.32 -11.20 -0.44
CA PRO A 61 6.40 -12.03 0.76
C PRO A 61 7.77 -12.02 1.46
N LYS A 62 8.80 -11.45 0.81
CA LYS A 62 10.15 -11.28 1.36
C LYS A 62 10.29 -10.02 2.23
N LEU A 63 9.39 -9.05 2.09
CA LEU A 63 9.36 -7.83 2.89
C LEU A 63 8.64 -8.10 4.22
N LYS A 64 8.78 -7.18 5.17
CA LYS A 64 8.12 -7.26 6.48
C LYS A 64 7.32 -6.00 6.76
N TRP A 65 6.23 -6.16 7.50
CA TRP A 65 5.51 -5.04 8.09
C TRP A 65 6.15 -4.65 9.41
N GLU A 66 6.38 -3.36 9.60
CA GLU A 66 6.85 -2.75 10.83
C GLU A 66 5.83 -1.72 11.30
N ALA A 67 5.75 -1.48 12.61
CA ALA A 67 4.84 -0.49 13.19
C ALA A 67 5.64 0.70 13.71
N GLU A 68 5.26 1.90 13.29
CA GLU A 68 5.82 3.17 13.71
C GLU A 68 4.72 3.99 14.41
N ILE A 69 4.99 4.42 15.64
CA ILE A 69 4.02 5.12 16.49
C ILE A 69 4.49 6.55 16.69
N GLN A 70 3.67 7.54 16.34
CA GLN A 70 4.05 8.95 16.51
C GLN A 70 4.13 9.37 17.98
N ASN A 71 3.21 8.89 18.80
CA ASN A 71 3.18 9.13 20.25
C ASN A 71 2.90 7.82 21.00
N THR A 72 3.94 7.26 21.62
CA THR A 72 3.91 6.01 22.39
C THR A 72 3.24 6.15 23.76
N GLY A 73 2.99 7.38 24.24
CA GLY A 73 2.25 7.63 25.47
C GLY A 73 0.74 7.41 25.34
N VAL A 74 0.22 7.32 24.11
CA VAL A 74 -1.21 7.16 23.84
C VAL A 74 -1.56 5.70 23.57
N VAL A 75 -0.73 4.99 22.79
CA VAL A 75 -0.94 3.59 22.44
C VAL A 75 0.36 2.80 22.43
N GLN A 76 0.23 1.49 22.62
CA GLN A 76 1.27 0.49 22.35
C GLN A 76 0.83 -0.43 21.22
N VAL A 77 1.78 -0.93 20.44
CA VAL A 77 1.51 -1.82 19.30
C VAL A 77 2.33 -3.10 19.43
N PHE A 78 1.67 -4.24 19.29
CA PHE A 78 2.32 -5.55 19.31
C PHE A 78 1.97 -6.36 18.07
N GLN A 79 2.96 -7.00 17.48
CA GLN A 79 2.72 -8.00 16.44
C GLN A 79 2.24 -9.31 17.08
N LYS A 80 1.06 -9.79 16.67
CA LYS A 80 0.51 -11.06 17.11
C LYS A 80 1.11 -12.19 16.29
N GLY A 81 2.08 -12.88 16.87
CA GLY A 81 2.80 -13.97 16.20
C GLY A 81 3.81 -13.44 15.16
N LYS A 82 4.41 -14.35 14.40
CA LYS A 82 5.32 -13.99 13.31
C LYS A 82 4.54 -13.73 12.02
N GLU A 83 5.00 -12.77 11.22
CA GLU A 83 4.53 -12.61 9.85
C GLU A 83 4.79 -13.89 9.03
N PHE A 84 3.79 -14.33 8.27
CA PHE A 84 3.89 -15.51 7.42
C PHE A 84 3.32 -15.21 6.04
N ARG A 85 4.13 -15.43 4.99
CA ARG A 85 3.77 -15.18 3.58
C ARG A 85 3.20 -13.77 3.36
N GLY A 86 3.83 -12.76 3.95
CA GLY A 86 3.41 -11.36 3.86
C GLY A 86 2.24 -10.96 4.77
N LYS A 87 1.59 -11.90 5.47
CA LYS A 87 0.45 -11.61 6.33
C LYS A 87 0.92 -11.35 7.76
N ALA A 88 0.67 -10.15 8.24
CA ALA A 88 0.99 -9.71 9.59
C ALA A 88 -0.28 -9.29 10.33
N LYS A 89 -0.29 -9.49 11.65
CA LYS A 89 -1.38 -9.08 12.51
C LYS A 89 -0.83 -8.25 13.65
N PHE A 90 -1.40 -7.08 13.89
CA PHE A 90 -1.01 -6.19 14.97
C PHE A 90 -2.19 -5.90 15.89
N ILE A 91 -1.87 -5.66 17.16
CA ILE A 91 -2.80 -5.25 18.21
C ILE A 91 -2.34 -3.87 18.68
N VAL A 92 -3.22 -2.88 18.57
CA VAL A 92 -3.03 -1.53 19.12
C VAL A 92 -3.85 -1.42 20.39
N THR A 93 -3.17 -1.16 21.50
CA THR A 93 -3.75 -1.10 22.84
C THR A 93 -3.62 0.30 23.42
N PRO A 94 -4.69 0.87 24.01
CA PRO A 94 -4.63 2.15 24.71
C PRO A 94 -3.66 2.11 25.89
N VAL A 95 -2.88 3.17 26.06
CA VAL A 95 -1.98 3.36 27.21
C VAL A 95 -2.35 4.64 27.97
N GLY A 96 -2.68 5.71 27.24
CA GLY A 96 -3.06 6.99 27.81
C GLY A 96 -4.03 7.76 26.92
N ALA A 97 -4.70 8.76 27.48
CA ALA A 97 -5.61 9.62 26.74
C ALA A 97 -4.86 10.50 25.74
N GLY A 98 -5.52 10.82 24.62
CA GLY A 98 -4.99 11.69 23.57
C GLY A 98 -5.13 11.10 22.17
N SER A 99 -4.49 11.73 21.20
CA SER A 99 -4.49 11.30 19.80
C SER A 99 -3.09 10.94 19.31
N THR A 100 -3.01 9.99 18.41
CA THR A 100 -1.76 9.55 17.78
C THR A 100 -2.03 8.95 16.40
N ARG A 101 -0.99 8.77 15.59
CA ARG A 101 -1.07 7.95 14.38
C ARG A 101 -0.16 6.74 14.53
N VAL A 102 -0.69 5.60 14.12
CA VAL A 102 0.07 4.36 13.98
C VAL A 102 0.23 4.09 12.50
N ASN A 103 1.47 4.10 12.02
CA ASN A 103 1.82 3.74 10.67
C ASN A 103 2.31 2.30 10.66
N PHE A 104 1.73 1.48 9.80
CA PHE A 104 2.28 0.17 9.49
C PHE A 104 2.97 0.29 8.14
N VAL A 105 4.29 0.14 8.14
CA VAL A 105 5.14 0.40 6.99
C VAL A 105 5.69 -0.93 6.48
N ARG A 106 5.60 -1.15 5.17
CA ARG A 106 6.27 -2.25 4.48
C ARG A 106 7.37 -1.63 3.64
N SER A 107 8.61 -1.91 4.00
CA SER A 107 9.78 -1.29 3.39
C SER A 107 10.79 -2.31 2.88
N VAL A 108 11.67 -1.85 2.02
CA VAL A 108 12.84 -2.59 1.54
C VAL A 108 14.05 -1.67 1.56
N ASP A 109 15.22 -2.18 1.96
CA ASP A 109 16.48 -1.46 1.81
C ASP A 109 17.03 -1.73 0.41
N ILE A 110 17.20 -0.67 -0.36
CA ILE A 110 17.73 -0.69 -1.72
C ILE A 110 18.91 0.27 -1.78
N ALA A 111 20.12 -0.29 -1.93
CA ALA A 111 21.37 0.46 -2.01
C ALA A 111 21.58 1.44 -0.83
N GLY A 112 21.23 1.01 0.40
CA GLY A 112 21.34 1.84 1.60
C GLY A 112 20.24 2.90 1.73
N THR A 113 19.24 2.86 0.85
CA THR A 113 18.05 3.71 0.92
C THR A 113 16.85 2.87 1.32
N LYS A 114 16.21 3.20 2.44
CA LYS A 114 14.92 2.61 2.83
C LYS A 114 13.84 3.12 1.87
N VAL A 115 13.14 2.20 1.20
CA VAL A 115 12.03 2.47 0.30
C VAL A 115 10.77 1.87 0.90
N ASP A 116 9.81 2.74 1.26
CA ASP A 116 8.51 2.33 1.76
C ASP A 116 7.60 2.01 0.57
N VAL A 117 7.28 0.73 0.37
CA VAL A 117 6.45 0.26 -0.75
C VAL A 117 4.96 0.31 -0.40
N ALA A 118 4.63 0.35 0.89
CA ALA A 118 3.26 0.52 1.38
C ALA A 118 3.24 1.06 2.81
N THR A 119 2.34 2.01 3.07
CA THR A 119 2.08 2.52 4.43
C THR A 119 0.60 2.51 4.71
N VAL A 120 0.18 1.77 5.73
CA VAL A 120 -1.19 1.81 6.26
C VAL A 120 -1.20 2.69 7.50
N THR A 121 -1.91 3.82 7.43
CA THR A 121 -2.01 4.76 8.55
C THR A 121 -3.34 4.58 9.27
N VAL A 122 -3.27 4.46 10.60
CA VAL A 122 -4.41 4.41 11.51
C VAL A 122 -4.34 5.61 12.45
N PRO A 123 -5.17 6.64 12.23
CA PRO A 123 -5.34 7.76 13.16
C PRO A 123 -6.22 7.33 14.33
N VAL A 124 -5.66 7.37 15.55
CA VAL A 124 -6.30 6.85 16.77
C VAL A 124 -6.54 7.98 17.76
N TYR A 125 -7.66 7.92 18.45
CA TYR A 125 -7.98 8.75 19.61
C TYR A 125 -8.42 7.88 20.78
N ILE A 126 -7.81 8.13 21.93
CA ILE A 126 -8.12 7.49 23.21
C ILE A 126 -8.77 8.54 24.13
N SER A 127 -10.00 8.25 24.56
CA SER A 127 -10.66 9.00 25.62
C SER A 127 -10.52 8.25 26.94
N ASP A 128 -10.28 8.97 28.03
CA ASP A 128 -10.38 8.44 29.39
C ASP A 128 -11.71 8.90 30.01
N ALA A 129 -12.53 7.92 30.40
CA ALA A 129 -13.71 8.16 31.22
C ALA A 129 -13.62 7.30 32.48
N MET A 130 -13.43 7.96 33.64
CA MET A 130 -13.38 7.32 34.95
C MET A 130 -12.30 6.22 35.07
N GLY A 131 -11.14 6.41 34.44
CA GLY A 131 -10.03 5.46 34.44
C GLY A 131 -10.18 4.33 33.44
N VAL A 132 -11.20 4.37 32.57
CA VAL A 132 -11.38 3.43 31.46
C VAL A 132 -11.01 4.13 30.16
N ASN A 133 -9.91 3.66 29.55
CA ASN A 133 -9.49 4.10 28.23
C ASN A 133 -10.35 3.45 27.14
N SER A 134 -10.97 4.26 26.30
CA SER A 134 -11.73 3.82 25.12
C SER A 134 -11.01 4.22 23.83
N LEU A 135 -10.78 3.26 22.95
CA LEU A 135 -10.12 3.47 21.66
C LEU A 135 -11.15 3.75 20.56
N SER A 136 -10.89 4.78 19.76
CA SER A 136 -11.60 5.07 18.53
C SER A 136 -10.64 5.48 17.41
N THR A 137 -11.08 5.37 16.16
CA THR A 137 -10.34 5.94 15.01
C THR A 137 -10.87 7.33 14.71
N LEU A 138 -9.99 8.32 14.56
CA LEU A 138 -10.39 9.71 14.24
C LEU A 138 -10.97 9.83 12.83
N GLU A 139 -10.44 9.03 11.91
CA GLU A 139 -10.88 8.91 10.53
C GLU A 139 -10.67 7.46 10.08
N ASN A 140 -11.16 7.10 8.89
CA ASN A 140 -10.97 5.76 8.36
C ASN A 140 -9.47 5.51 8.12
N PRO A 141 -8.92 4.36 8.56
CA PRO A 141 -7.59 3.95 8.16
C PRO A 141 -7.44 3.96 6.64
N TYR A 142 -6.25 4.32 6.16
CA TYR A 142 -5.99 4.42 4.73
C TYR A 142 -4.64 3.83 4.36
N LEU A 143 -4.52 3.42 3.10
CA LEU A 143 -3.28 2.90 2.50
C LEU A 143 -2.71 3.96 1.56
N VAL A 144 -1.42 4.25 1.73
CA VAL A 144 -0.59 4.92 0.74
C VAL A 144 0.30 3.86 0.09
N LYS A 145 0.13 3.64 -1.22
CA LYS A 145 1.01 2.78 -2.00
C LYS A 145 2.27 3.58 -2.38
N GLY A 146 3.43 3.02 -2.07
CA GLY A 146 4.72 3.57 -2.48
C GLY A 146 5.20 3.00 -3.82
N PRO A 147 6.47 3.28 -4.18
CA PRO A 147 7.10 2.79 -5.39
C PRO A 147 7.01 1.27 -5.54
N ASP A 148 6.88 0.79 -6.78
CA ASP A 148 7.08 -0.64 -7.06
C ASP A 148 8.58 -0.92 -7.15
N VAL A 149 9.04 -2.04 -6.60
CA VAL A 149 10.44 -2.46 -6.69
C VAL A 149 10.52 -3.79 -7.44
N ILE A 150 11.43 -3.87 -8.41
CA ILE A 150 11.66 -5.05 -9.24
C ILE A 150 13.08 -5.54 -9.01
N GLY A 151 13.21 -6.85 -8.75
CA GLY A 151 14.50 -7.44 -8.46
C GLY A 151 15.03 -6.99 -7.10
N GLU A 152 14.16 -6.86 -6.10
CA GLU A 152 14.50 -6.31 -4.78
C GLU A 152 15.61 -7.09 -4.03
N THR A 153 15.87 -8.34 -4.43
CA THR A 153 16.96 -9.17 -3.88
C THR A 153 18.16 -9.33 -4.82
N THR A 154 18.26 -8.53 -5.87
CA THR A 154 19.33 -8.63 -6.88
C THR A 154 20.36 -7.53 -6.69
N ALA A 155 21.50 -7.66 -7.38
CA ALA A 155 22.56 -6.65 -7.31
C ALA A 155 22.14 -5.30 -7.93
N ASN A 156 21.20 -5.31 -8.88
CA ASN A 156 20.74 -4.13 -9.59
C ASN A 156 19.20 -4.04 -9.49
N PRO A 157 18.64 -3.65 -8.34
CA PRO A 157 17.20 -3.47 -8.22
C PRO A 157 16.73 -2.22 -8.96
N VAL A 158 15.50 -2.24 -9.45
CA VAL A 158 14.85 -1.11 -10.11
C VAL A 158 13.65 -0.66 -9.30
N ILE A 159 13.53 0.65 -9.12
CA ILE A 159 12.41 1.29 -8.45
C ILE A 159 11.58 2.02 -9.50
N ILE A 160 10.29 1.72 -9.58
CA ILE A 160 9.34 2.40 -10.44
C ILE A 160 8.61 3.44 -9.62
N ASN A 161 8.77 4.70 -9.98
CA ASN A 161 8.04 5.80 -9.37
C ASN A 161 6.61 5.83 -9.91
N ASN A 162 5.78 4.96 -9.34
CA ASN A 162 4.35 4.87 -9.60
C ASN A 162 3.52 5.71 -8.61
N SER A 163 4.19 6.51 -7.77
CA SER A 163 3.54 7.24 -6.70
C SER A 163 2.55 8.22 -7.31
N VAL A 164 1.28 8.07 -6.93
CA VAL A 164 0.26 9.04 -7.30
C VAL A 164 0.59 10.28 -6.49
N LEU A 165 1.14 11.31 -7.13
CA LEU A 165 1.12 12.66 -6.60
C LEU A 165 -0.35 13.11 -6.48
N GLY A 166 -1.00 12.70 -5.39
CA GLY A 166 -2.13 13.42 -4.85
C GLY A 166 -1.56 14.71 -4.27
N ASN A 167 -1.64 15.79 -5.04
CA ASN A 167 -1.23 17.14 -4.67
C ASN A 167 0.24 17.27 -4.22
N GLN A 168 1.16 17.50 -5.16
CA GLN A 168 2.28 18.38 -4.83
C GLN A 168 1.69 19.77 -4.56
N VAL A 169 1.62 20.15 -3.29
CA VAL A 169 1.83 21.55 -2.94
C VAL A 169 3.29 21.82 -3.30
N ASP A 170 3.49 22.65 -4.32
CA ASP A 170 4.74 23.32 -4.69
C ASP A 170 6.02 22.67 -4.14
N ALA A 171 6.54 21.68 -4.87
CA ALA A 171 7.97 21.41 -4.79
C ALA A 171 8.68 22.55 -5.53
N THR A 172 8.84 23.69 -4.84
CA THR A 172 9.84 24.69 -5.22
C THR A 172 11.20 23.99 -5.38
N PRO A 173 12.07 24.43 -6.30
CA PRO A 173 13.31 23.72 -6.67
C PRO A 173 14.37 23.60 -5.56
N GLU A 174 14.06 23.97 -4.32
CA GLU A 174 15.05 24.15 -3.24
C GLU A 174 15.06 23.05 -2.17
N THR A 175 14.19 22.04 -2.23
CA THR A 175 14.27 20.88 -1.33
C THR A 175 15.11 19.74 -1.90
N GLU A 176 16.31 20.05 -2.38
CA GLU A 176 17.27 19.04 -2.88
C GLU A 176 17.99 18.25 -1.77
N ASN A 177 17.67 18.48 -0.50
CA ASN A 177 18.37 17.89 0.65
C ASN A 177 17.55 16.90 1.49
N ALA A 178 16.43 16.37 0.97
CA ALA A 178 15.75 15.24 1.62
C ALA A 178 16.41 13.92 1.16
N PRO A 179 17.12 13.18 2.04
CA PRO A 179 17.59 11.84 1.71
C PRO A 179 16.37 10.95 1.42
N GLY A 180 16.24 10.47 0.18
CA GLY A 180 15.16 9.56 -0.21
C GLY A 180 14.25 10.02 -1.36
N THR A 181 14.47 11.20 -1.95
CA THR A 181 13.70 11.59 -3.14
C THR A 181 14.14 10.76 -4.35
N ILE A 182 13.26 9.90 -4.86
CA ILE A 182 13.48 9.14 -6.09
C ILE A 182 13.37 10.11 -7.27
N LYS A 183 14.46 10.27 -8.02
CA LYS A 183 14.51 11.09 -9.25
C LYS A 183 14.15 10.21 -10.46
N GLY A 184 13.42 10.80 -11.41
CA GLY A 184 12.94 10.10 -12.61
C GLY A 184 11.71 9.21 -12.39
N ASP A 185 11.23 8.64 -13.49
CA ASP A 185 10.10 7.70 -13.47
C ASP A 185 10.56 6.28 -13.14
N ILE A 186 11.78 5.92 -13.56
CA ILE A 186 12.40 4.62 -13.33
C ILE A 186 13.81 4.85 -12.79
N PHE A 187 14.10 4.26 -11.64
CA PHE A 187 15.34 4.48 -10.91
C PHE A 187 16.14 3.18 -10.76
N PHE A 188 17.43 3.23 -11.06
CA PHE A 188 18.34 2.08 -11.04
C PHE A 188 19.35 2.26 -9.90
N ALA A 189 19.09 1.61 -8.77
CA ALA A 189 19.70 1.98 -7.50
C ALA A 189 21.22 1.76 -7.41
N ASN A 190 21.74 0.78 -8.15
CA ASN A 190 23.17 0.48 -8.24
C ASN A 190 23.70 0.67 -9.67
N GLY A 191 23.08 1.62 -10.40
CA GLY A 191 23.31 1.80 -11.83
C GLY A 191 22.42 0.92 -12.70
N LYS A 192 22.31 1.30 -13.97
CA LYS A 192 21.41 0.68 -14.95
C LYS A 192 21.75 -0.80 -15.21
N GLY A 193 23.02 -1.18 -15.11
CA GLY A 193 23.45 -2.55 -15.36
C GLY A 193 23.00 -3.07 -16.73
N ASP A 194 22.37 -4.25 -16.76
CA ASP A 194 21.82 -4.88 -17.96
C ASP A 194 20.32 -4.64 -18.15
N TRP A 195 19.72 -3.69 -17.41
CA TRP A 195 18.32 -3.35 -17.59
C TRP A 195 18.08 -2.67 -18.94
N ILE A 196 17.09 -3.16 -19.66
CA ILE A 196 16.67 -2.64 -20.96
C ILE A 196 15.23 -2.15 -20.84
N LEU A 197 15.00 -0.93 -21.33
CA LEU A 197 13.67 -0.35 -21.54
C LEU A 197 13.36 -0.37 -23.03
N GLU A 198 12.21 -0.93 -23.38
CA GLU A 198 11.73 -1.03 -24.75
C GLU A 198 10.27 -0.54 -24.82
N SER A 199 9.96 0.31 -25.80
CA SER A 199 8.58 0.69 -26.10
C SER A 199 7.96 -0.39 -26.98
N LEU A 200 6.98 -1.11 -26.45
CA LEU A 200 6.35 -2.23 -27.16
C LEU A 200 5.44 -1.77 -28.30
N ASP A 201 5.00 -0.51 -28.25
CA ASP A 201 4.08 0.11 -29.19
C ASP A 201 4.70 1.28 -29.98
N GLY A 202 5.98 1.58 -29.75
CA GLY A 202 6.69 2.71 -30.35
C GLY A 202 6.21 4.10 -29.89
N ASN A 203 5.35 4.18 -28.87
CA ASN A 203 4.78 5.44 -28.38
C ASN A 203 5.58 6.08 -27.24
N THR A 204 6.67 5.45 -26.81
CA THR A 204 7.47 5.90 -25.67
C THR A 204 8.94 6.07 -26.06
N ASP A 205 9.51 7.21 -25.70
CA ASP A 205 10.94 7.46 -25.74
C ASP A 205 11.49 7.47 -24.30
N PHE A 206 12.78 7.15 -24.14
CA PHE A 206 13.45 7.10 -22.85
C PHE A 206 14.65 8.01 -22.85
N GLU A 207 14.73 8.91 -21.87
CA GLU A 207 15.92 9.69 -21.61
C GLU A 207 16.60 9.18 -20.35
N PHE A 208 17.89 8.89 -20.47
CA PHE A 208 18.69 8.34 -19.39
C PHE A 208 19.59 9.42 -18.82
N TYR A 209 19.66 9.46 -17.50
CA TYR A 209 20.45 10.41 -16.74
C TYR A 209 21.27 9.69 -15.67
N ASN A 210 22.40 10.30 -15.33
CA ASN A 210 23.27 9.92 -14.23
C ASN A 210 23.61 11.21 -13.47
N ASP A 211 23.38 11.25 -12.16
CA ASP A 211 23.67 12.41 -11.31
C ASP A 211 24.99 12.28 -10.52
N GLY A 212 25.85 11.34 -10.93
CA GLY A 212 27.11 11.00 -10.27
C GLY A 212 26.97 9.95 -9.17
N ILE A 213 25.75 9.67 -8.69
CA ILE A 213 25.49 8.66 -7.64
C ILE A 213 24.49 7.62 -8.14
N LYS A 214 23.53 8.03 -8.97
CA LYS A 214 22.35 7.24 -9.31
C LYS A 214 22.02 7.34 -10.80
N ASP A 215 21.60 6.22 -11.37
CA ASP A 215 21.06 6.15 -12.73
C ASP A 215 19.53 6.21 -12.68
N TYR A 216 18.94 6.99 -13.56
CA TYR A 216 17.49 7.04 -13.72
C TYR A 216 17.08 7.27 -15.18
N ALA A 217 15.85 6.91 -15.49
CA ALA A 217 15.21 7.19 -16.76
C ALA A 217 13.96 8.04 -16.56
N VAL A 218 13.77 8.98 -17.47
CA VAL A 218 12.53 9.72 -17.66
C VAL A 218 11.83 9.15 -18.90
N VAL A 219 10.56 8.81 -18.72
CA VAL A 219 9.69 8.25 -19.74
C VAL A 219 9.00 9.40 -20.44
N LYS A 220 9.17 9.50 -21.75
CA LYS A 220 8.55 10.55 -22.56
C LYS A 220 7.63 9.95 -23.60
N LYS A 221 6.59 10.71 -23.95
CA LYS A 221 5.77 10.37 -25.11
C LYS A 221 6.65 10.55 -26.36
N SER A 222 6.70 9.53 -27.22
CA SER A 222 7.47 9.64 -28.45
C SER A 222 6.84 10.67 -29.39
N ALA A 223 7.67 11.55 -29.95
CA ALA A 223 7.24 12.49 -30.98
C ALA A 223 7.12 11.83 -32.36
N LYS A 224 7.57 10.57 -32.51
CA LYS A 224 7.68 9.89 -33.80
C LYS A 224 6.38 9.28 -34.31
N THR A 225 5.29 9.30 -33.53
CA THR A 225 3.97 8.87 -34.02
C THR A 225 3.26 9.96 -34.82
N ASN A 226 3.78 10.23 -36.02
CA ASN A 226 2.94 10.50 -37.19
C ASN A 226 2.40 9.17 -37.76
N ASN A 227 1.86 8.30 -36.91
CA ASN A 227 1.11 7.15 -37.42
C ASN A 227 -0.24 7.69 -37.90
N ASN A 228 -0.34 7.85 -39.22
CA ASN A 228 -1.55 7.96 -40.02
C ASN A 228 -2.46 6.72 -39.86
N GLN A 229 -2.70 6.24 -38.63
CA GLN A 229 -3.98 5.64 -38.34
C GLN A 229 -4.90 6.80 -38.01
N ASN A 230 -5.98 6.94 -38.80
CA ASN A 230 -7.07 7.90 -38.64
C ASN A 230 -7.58 7.95 -37.20
N LEU A 231 -6.87 8.68 -36.37
CA LEU A 231 -7.30 9.16 -35.08
C LEU A 231 -7.57 10.63 -35.36
N SER A 232 -8.84 10.94 -35.58
CA SER A 232 -9.36 12.32 -35.67
C SER A 232 -8.55 13.24 -34.76
N GLU A 233 -8.06 14.36 -35.30
CA GLU A 233 -7.35 15.42 -34.57
C GLU A 233 -7.94 15.56 -33.15
N GLY A 234 -7.27 14.97 -32.15
CA GLY A 234 -7.83 14.83 -30.80
C GLY A 234 -7.53 13.50 -30.08
N ALA A 235 -7.17 12.41 -30.78
CA ALA A 235 -6.81 11.16 -30.09
C ALA A 235 -5.33 11.16 -29.66
N LEU A 236 -5.04 11.92 -28.61
CA LEU A 236 -3.80 11.82 -27.86
C LEU A 236 -3.64 10.37 -27.36
N VAL A 237 -2.59 9.66 -27.77
CA VAL A 237 -2.19 8.40 -27.13
C VAL A 237 -1.96 8.71 -25.64
N LYS A 238 -2.92 8.31 -24.81
CA LYS A 238 -2.90 8.53 -23.36
C LYS A 238 -2.15 7.42 -22.62
N ASN A 239 -2.03 6.25 -23.23
CA ASN A 239 -1.42 5.08 -22.61
C ASN A 239 -0.43 4.42 -23.57
N ALA A 240 0.71 3.96 -23.06
CA ALA A 240 1.69 3.17 -23.79
C ALA A 240 2.19 1.99 -22.95
N GLU A 241 2.73 0.97 -23.63
CA GLU A 241 3.33 -0.20 -22.99
C GLU A 241 4.86 -0.19 -23.11
N ILE A 242 5.52 -0.44 -21.98
CA ILE A 242 6.97 -0.51 -21.86
C ILE A 242 7.34 -1.90 -21.35
N ALA A 243 8.32 -2.55 -21.97
CA ALA A 243 8.99 -3.69 -21.40
C ALA A 243 10.25 -3.24 -20.65
N LEU A 244 10.34 -3.66 -19.38
CA LEU A 244 11.54 -3.55 -18.56
C LEU A 244 12.10 -4.96 -18.35
N SER A 245 13.30 -5.21 -18.87
CA SER A 245 13.90 -6.54 -18.85
C SER A 245 15.35 -6.53 -18.39
N SER A 246 15.78 -7.62 -17.75
CA SER A 246 17.18 -7.90 -17.41
C SER A 246 17.47 -9.35 -17.80
N GLN A 247 18.47 -9.55 -18.67
CA GLN A 247 18.83 -10.86 -19.18
C GLN A 247 19.51 -11.71 -18.12
N SER A 248 20.42 -11.11 -17.35
CA SER A 248 21.16 -11.79 -16.27
C SER A 248 20.22 -12.27 -15.16
N LEU A 249 19.18 -11.50 -14.86
CA LEU A 249 18.18 -11.84 -13.85
C LEU A 249 17.04 -12.70 -14.41
N LYS A 250 16.94 -12.84 -15.74
CA LYS A 250 15.82 -13.48 -16.44
C LYS A 250 14.47 -12.89 -16.03
N ILE A 251 14.44 -11.56 -15.84
CA ILE A 251 13.23 -10.82 -15.47
C ILE A 251 12.75 -10.06 -16.69
N THR A 252 11.44 -10.13 -16.94
CA THR A 252 10.75 -9.21 -17.83
C THR A 252 9.46 -8.77 -17.14
N ARG A 253 9.22 -7.47 -17.13
CA ARG A 253 8.03 -6.84 -16.58
C ARG A 253 7.48 -5.87 -17.59
N LYS A 254 6.15 -5.88 -17.73
CA LYS A 254 5.45 -4.89 -18.52
C LYS A 254 5.00 -3.75 -17.62
N LEU A 255 5.22 -2.53 -18.06
CA LEU A 255 4.75 -1.31 -17.42
C LEU A 255 3.76 -0.64 -18.37
N LYS A 256 2.71 -0.06 -17.80
CA LYS A 256 1.83 0.87 -18.48
C LYS A 256 2.27 2.28 -18.11
N ALA A 257 2.54 3.11 -19.12
CA ALA A 257 2.75 4.53 -18.98
C ALA A 257 1.48 5.29 -19.36
N GLU A 258 0.95 6.09 -18.45
CA GLU A 258 -0.16 7.01 -18.69
C GLU A 258 0.40 8.43 -18.81
N PHE A 259 0.28 9.03 -19.99
CA PHE A 259 0.71 10.41 -20.27
C PHE A 259 -0.44 11.36 -20.00
N ARG A 260 -0.23 12.31 -19.07
CA ARG A 260 -1.25 13.27 -18.66
C ARG A 260 -1.10 14.59 -19.41
N GLY A 261 -2.20 15.35 -19.46
CA GLY A 261 -2.26 16.64 -20.16
C GLY A 261 -1.41 17.74 -19.52
N ASP A 262 -0.99 17.56 -18.28
CA ASP A 262 -0.06 18.43 -17.54
C ASP A 262 1.43 18.11 -17.81
N GLY A 263 1.71 17.15 -18.69
CA GLY A 263 3.07 16.72 -19.02
C GLY A 263 3.65 15.68 -18.07
N THR A 264 2.91 15.26 -17.03
CA THR A 264 3.36 14.20 -16.11
C THR A 264 3.12 12.80 -16.68
N VAL A 265 3.91 11.83 -16.21
CA VAL A 265 3.76 10.41 -16.55
C VAL A 265 3.43 9.64 -15.29
N ARG A 266 2.48 8.72 -15.40
CA ARG A 266 2.20 7.73 -14.35
C ARG A 266 2.56 6.35 -14.85
N LEU A 267 3.47 5.70 -14.16
CA LEU A 267 3.82 4.30 -14.41
C LEU A 267 3.01 3.36 -13.53
N SER A 268 2.72 2.17 -14.05
CA SER A 268 2.13 1.07 -13.26
C SER A 268 2.57 -0.27 -13.81
N LEU A 269 2.86 -1.23 -12.94
CA LEU A 269 3.09 -2.62 -13.35
C LEU A 269 1.81 -3.22 -13.92
N ILE A 270 1.91 -3.84 -15.10
CA ILE A 270 0.84 -4.67 -15.66
C ILE A 270 0.97 -6.04 -14.99
N ALA A 271 -0.11 -6.50 -14.37
CA ALA A 271 -0.15 -7.84 -13.79
C ALA A 271 0.15 -8.88 -14.88
N SER A 272 1.11 -9.77 -14.64
CA SER A 272 1.31 -10.94 -15.48
C SER A 272 0.08 -11.84 -15.36
N GLU A 273 -0.61 -12.08 -16.47
CA GLU A 273 -1.67 -13.11 -16.58
C GLU A 273 -1.16 -14.51 -16.21
#